data_AF-A0AAE7JQ31-F1
#
_entry.id   AF-A0AAE7JQ31-F1
#
_cell.length_a   1.000
_cell.length_b   1.000
_cell.length_c   1.000
_cell.angle_alpha   90.00
_cell.angle_beta   90.00
_cell.angle_gamma   90.00
#
_symmetry.space_group_name_H-M   'P 1'
#
loop_
_entity.id
_entity.type
_entity.pdbx_description
1 polymer ?
#
loop_
_entity_poly.entity_id
_entity_poly.type
_entity_poly.pdbx_seq_one_letter_code
_entity_poly.pdbx_strand_id
1 'polypeptide(L)'
;MKIALFGGSFDPPHLGHDKIVKKSLKVLNLDKLIVMPTFINPFKNGFFAPPTLRLNWCKKLWQNLDNVLISDYEILQNHPVPTIQSVKFLYSKFKIDKFYLIIGEDNLKDLNKWHKFDELCSLVEFVVASRNEDEIKNLKQILPLKKLDINVNISSTEFRQNLNKDFIPNSIKSEVINFYKDKKMEKKLETIKKVLEDKKAENVEIIDMRNEDYIAKYVVIATTLTGKHGLSLTDDLDAALKPLGEEFLGIEASDEWSVIDLGDVIIHLMSESHRAKYDIEELLAKLKKKEG
;
A
#
# COMPACT_ATOMS: atom_id res chain seq x y z
N MET A 1 -20.18 3.17 -29.38
CA MET A 1 -19.45 4.02 -28.40
C MET A 1 -17.95 3.74 -28.45
N LYS A 2 -17.13 4.78 -28.23
CA LYS A 2 -15.69 4.70 -27.93
C LYS A 2 -15.48 4.60 -26.44
N ILE A 3 -15.05 3.44 -25.96
CA ILE A 3 -14.85 3.16 -24.54
C ILE A 3 -13.37 2.88 -24.28
N ALA A 4 -12.87 3.35 -23.14
CA ALA A 4 -11.57 2.92 -22.62
C ALA A 4 -11.75 2.21 -21.26
N LEU A 5 -10.99 1.15 -21.03
CA LEU A 5 -10.81 0.54 -19.72
C LEU A 5 -9.43 0.91 -19.19
N PHE A 6 -9.38 1.47 -17.99
CA PHE A 6 -8.18 1.67 -17.20
C PHE A 6 -8.27 0.84 -15.92
N GLY A 7 -7.72 -0.37 -16.00
CA GLY A 7 -7.63 -1.30 -14.87
C GLY A 7 -6.36 -1.05 -14.05
N GLY A 8 -6.42 -1.30 -12.75
CA GLY A 8 -5.25 -1.15 -11.89
C GLY A 8 -5.50 -1.54 -10.45
N SER A 9 -4.43 -1.83 -9.70
CA SER A 9 -4.57 -2.09 -8.26
C SER A 9 -4.98 -0.83 -7.50
N PHE A 10 -4.47 0.35 -7.89
CA PHE A 10 -4.69 1.62 -7.18
C PHE A 10 -4.45 1.49 -5.67
N ASP A 11 -3.24 1.06 -5.30
CA ASP A 11 -2.90 0.71 -3.92
C ASP A 11 -1.70 1.54 -3.42
N PRO A 12 -1.85 2.86 -3.20
CA PRO A 12 -3.04 3.70 -3.45
C PRO A 12 -3.08 4.29 -4.88
N PRO A 13 -4.21 4.90 -5.32
CA PRO A 13 -4.18 5.80 -6.48
C PRO A 13 -3.29 7.02 -6.19
N HIS A 14 -2.68 7.59 -7.23
CA HIS A 14 -1.68 8.67 -7.13
C HIS A 14 -1.74 9.61 -8.34
N LEU A 15 -0.96 10.69 -8.31
CA LEU A 15 -0.95 11.71 -9.37
C LEU A 15 -0.59 11.16 -10.76
N GLY A 16 0.25 10.12 -10.83
CA GLY A 16 0.49 9.39 -12.08
C GLY A 16 -0.79 8.83 -12.71
N HIS A 17 -1.63 8.14 -11.91
CA HIS A 17 -2.92 7.64 -12.37
C HIS A 17 -3.89 8.77 -12.75
N ASP A 18 -3.91 9.86 -11.98
CA ASP A 18 -4.75 11.02 -12.27
C ASP A 18 -4.39 11.66 -13.62
N LYS A 19 -3.08 11.76 -13.92
CA LYS A 19 -2.60 12.25 -15.21
C LYS A 19 -3.01 11.33 -16.36
N ILE A 20 -2.96 10.01 -16.16
CA ILE A 20 -3.42 9.01 -17.14
C ILE A 20 -4.91 9.19 -17.45
N VAL A 21 -5.75 9.27 -16.42
CA VAL A 21 -7.21 9.47 -16.56
C VAL A 21 -7.50 10.77 -17.33
N LYS A 22 -6.94 11.90 -16.89
CA LYS A 22 -7.17 13.22 -17.51
C LYS A 22 -6.64 13.31 -18.93
N LYS A 23 -5.46 12.74 -19.21
CA LYS A 23 -4.88 12.75 -20.55
C LYS A 23 -5.68 11.86 -21.50
N SER A 24 -6.11 10.67 -21.06
CA SER A 24 -6.94 9.75 -21.83
C SER A 24 -8.23 10.41 -22.31
N LEU A 25 -8.94 11.09 -21.40
CA LEU A 25 -10.17 11.83 -21.73
C LEU A 25 -9.93 12.89 -22.82
N LYS A 26 -8.80 13.61 -22.76
CA LYS A 26 -8.46 14.68 -23.71
C LYS A 26 -8.06 14.17 -25.09
N VAL A 27 -7.31 13.06 -25.16
CA VAL A 27 -6.66 12.63 -26.43
C VAL A 27 -7.39 11.53 -27.17
N LEU A 28 -8.17 10.69 -26.47
CA LEU A 28 -8.80 9.52 -27.09
C LEU A 28 -10.23 9.79 -27.59
N ASN A 29 -10.79 10.97 -27.30
CA ASN A 29 -12.16 11.37 -27.66
C ASN A 29 -13.17 10.28 -27.27
N LEU A 30 -13.23 9.99 -25.96
CA LEU A 30 -13.99 8.87 -25.39
C LEU A 30 -15.43 9.28 -25.07
N ASP A 31 -16.37 8.38 -25.38
CA ASP A 31 -17.74 8.47 -24.83
C ASP A 31 -17.76 8.01 -23.36
N LYS A 32 -16.86 7.08 -23.00
CA LYS A 32 -16.73 6.62 -21.62
C LYS A 32 -15.32 6.10 -21.29
N LEU A 33 -14.77 6.53 -20.17
CA LEU A 33 -13.59 5.95 -19.53
C LEU A 33 -14.03 5.17 -18.29
N ILE A 34 -13.81 3.86 -18.30
CA ILE A 34 -14.07 2.97 -17.18
C ILE A 34 -12.79 2.83 -16.37
N VAL A 35 -12.79 3.28 -15.12
CA VAL A 35 -11.74 2.95 -14.16
C VAL A 35 -12.19 1.74 -13.35
N MET A 36 -11.37 0.69 -13.32
CA MET A 36 -11.75 -0.58 -12.69
C MET A 36 -10.66 -1.04 -11.72
N PRO A 37 -10.81 -0.77 -10.41
CA PRO A 37 -9.92 -1.29 -9.40
C PRO A 37 -9.99 -2.81 -9.31
N THR A 38 -8.85 -3.48 -9.28
CA THR A 38 -8.79 -4.95 -9.20
C THR A 38 -9.16 -5.46 -7.79
N PHE A 39 -9.74 -6.65 -7.66
CA PHE A 39 -9.82 -7.34 -6.36
C PHE A 39 -8.42 -7.63 -5.82
N ILE A 40 -7.69 -8.50 -6.51
CA ILE A 40 -6.26 -8.77 -6.35
C ILE A 40 -5.67 -8.75 -7.75
N ASN A 41 -4.51 -8.10 -7.91
CA ASN A 41 -3.79 -8.19 -9.18
C ASN A 41 -3.40 -9.66 -9.42
N PRO A 42 -3.72 -10.28 -10.58
CA PRO A 42 -3.44 -11.69 -10.84
C PRO A 42 -1.98 -12.11 -10.67
N PHE A 43 -1.05 -11.15 -10.69
CA PHE A 43 0.39 -11.36 -10.53
C PHE A 43 0.91 -11.02 -9.12
N LYS A 44 0.02 -10.77 -8.14
CA LYS A 44 0.38 -10.42 -6.74
C LYS A 44 -0.31 -11.34 -5.74
N ASN A 45 0.35 -11.58 -4.61
CA ASN A 45 -0.15 -12.46 -3.54
C ASN A 45 -1.11 -11.77 -2.55
N GLY A 46 -1.53 -10.52 -2.80
CA GLY A 46 -2.41 -9.77 -1.91
C GLY A 46 -2.49 -8.27 -2.24
N PHE A 47 -3.04 -7.50 -1.30
CA PHE A 47 -3.17 -6.04 -1.33
C PHE A 47 -2.78 -5.44 0.03
N PHE A 48 -2.32 -4.19 0.04
CA PHE A 48 -2.08 -3.45 1.28
C PHE A 48 -3.36 -2.77 1.76
N ALA A 49 -4.02 -2.00 0.89
CA ALA A 49 -5.33 -1.45 1.16
C ALA A 49 -6.44 -2.40 0.67
N PRO A 50 -7.50 -2.62 1.49
CA PRO A 50 -8.65 -3.42 1.09
C PRO A 50 -9.27 -2.93 -0.23
N PRO A 51 -9.82 -3.83 -1.07
CA PRO A 51 -10.41 -3.46 -2.35
C PRO A 51 -11.48 -2.37 -2.27
N THR A 52 -12.35 -2.45 -1.27
CA THR A 52 -13.41 -1.46 -1.03
C THR A 52 -12.87 -0.08 -0.70
N LEU A 53 -11.76 0.00 0.06
CA LEU A 53 -11.10 1.28 0.37
C LEU A 53 -10.48 1.90 -0.89
N ARG A 54 -9.82 1.08 -1.71
CA ARG A 54 -9.24 1.52 -3.00
C ARG A 54 -10.32 2.02 -3.96
N LEU A 55 -11.45 1.32 -4.04
CA LEU A 55 -12.62 1.76 -4.80
C LEU A 55 -13.12 3.12 -4.34
N ASN A 56 -13.21 3.35 -3.03
CA ASN A 56 -13.65 4.63 -2.46
C ASN A 56 -12.68 5.76 -2.82
N TRP A 57 -11.37 5.53 -2.77
CA TRP A 57 -10.41 6.52 -3.24
C TRP A 57 -10.55 6.82 -4.73
N CYS A 58 -10.72 5.81 -5.58
CA CYS A 58 -10.98 6.01 -7.01
C CYS A 58 -12.28 6.81 -7.26
N LYS A 59 -13.35 6.54 -6.51
CA LYS A 59 -14.60 7.31 -6.56
C LYS A 59 -14.38 8.78 -6.19
N LYS A 60 -13.71 9.06 -5.07
CA LYS A 60 -13.37 10.44 -4.64
C LYS A 60 -12.55 11.21 -5.67
N LEU A 61 -11.69 10.52 -6.42
CA LEU A 61 -10.83 11.16 -7.43
C LEU A 61 -11.56 11.45 -8.74
N TRP A 62 -12.35 10.49 -9.24
CA TRP A 62 -12.71 10.47 -10.66
C TRP A 62 -14.20 10.31 -10.95
N GLN A 63 -15.05 10.03 -9.94
CA GLN A 63 -16.48 9.79 -10.18
C GLN A 63 -17.23 11.01 -10.72
N ASN A 64 -16.79 12.23 -10.37
CA ASN A 64 -17.41 13.48 -10.80
C ASN A 64 -16.81 14.05 -12.09
N LEU A 65 -15.90 13.32 -12.75
CA LEU A 65 -15.38 13.73 -14.05
C LEU A 65 -16.35 13.30 -15.14
N ASP A 66 -16.58 14.19 -16.11
CA ASP A 66 -17.40 13.89 -17.27
C ASP A 66 -16.88 12.65 -18.01
N ASN A 67 -17.82 11.81 -18.44
CA ASN A 67 -17.55 10.57 -19.18
C ASN A 67 -16.74 9.53 -18.41
N VAL A 68 -16.53 9.66 -17.10
CA VAL A 68 -15.86 8.63 -16.29
C VAL A 68 -16.88 7.77 -15.55
N LEU A 69 -16.64 6.46 -15.50
CA LEU A 69 -17.36 5.52 -14.64
C LEU A 69 -16.36 4.72 -13.80
N ILE A 70 -16.59 4.66 -12.50
CA ILE A 70 -15.82 3.78 -11.61
C ILE A 70 -16.58 2.47 -11.46
N SER A 71 -15.98 1.37 -11.89
CA SER A 71 -16.58 0.05 -11.83
C SER A 71 -15.98 -0.79 -10.71
N ASP A 72 -16.84 -1.42 -9.92
CA ASP A 72 -16.50 -2.37 -8.86
C ASP A 72 -16.57 -3.84 -9.32
N TYR A 73 -16.77 -4.09 -10.63
CA TYR A 73 -16.98 -5.42 -11.19
C TYR A 73 -15.95 -6.45 -10.71
N GLU A 74 -14.66 -6.14 -10.84
CA GLU A 74 -13.60 -7.06 -10.42
C GLU A 74 -13.59 -7.29 -8.90
N ILE A 75 -13.88 -6.25 -8.11
CA ILE A 75 -13.95 -6.35 -6.64
C ILE A 75 -15.08 -7.28 -6.23
N LEU A 76 -16.24 -7.17 -6.87
CA LEU A 76 -17.42 -7.99 -6.56
C LEU A 76 -17.23 -9.47 -6.93
N GLN A 77 -16.25 -9.83 -7.75
CA GLN A 77 -15.94 -11.23 -8.04
C GLN A 77 -15.29 -11.94 -6.84
N ASN A 78 -14.69 -11.19 -5.91
CA ASN A 78 -14.00 -11.74 -4.73
C ASN A 78 -12.89 -12.76 -5.06
N HIS A 79 -12.33 -12.69 -6.28
CA HIS A 79 -11.18 -13.45 -6.75
C HIS A 79 -10.42 -12.64 -7.82
N PRO A 80 -9.15 -12.95 -8.12
CA PRO A 80 -8.44 -12.33 -9.23
C PRO A 80 -9.19 -12.52 -10.56
N VAL A 81 -9.32 -11.45 -11.34
CA VAL A 81 -10.05 -11.46 -12.61
C VAL A 81 -9.07 -11.22 -13.77
N PRO A 82 -8.96 -12.15 -14.73
CA PRO A 82 -8.21 -11.91 -15.96
C PRO A 82 -8.82 -10.76 -16.77
N THR A 83 -8.01 -9.86 -17.31
CA THR A 83 -8.49 -8.66 -18.03
C THR A 83 -9.44 -8.97 -19.19
N ILE A 84 -9.27 -10.11 -19.87
CA ILE A 84 -10.19 -10.57 -20.92
C ILE A 84 -11.64 -10.71 -20.42
N GLN A 85 -11.84 -11.11 -19.16
CA GLN A 85 -13.18 -11.22 -18.57
C GLN A 85 -13.78 -9.82 -18.31
N SER A 86 -12.98 -8.87 -17.83
CA SER A 86 -13.39 -7.47 -17.64
C SER A 86 -13.76 -6.80 -18.97
N VAL A 87 -13.00 -7.08 -20.04
CA VAL A 87 -13.31 -6.62 -21.40
C VAL A 87 -14.63 -7.21 -21.89
N LYS A 88 -14.84 -8.53 -21.76
CA LYS A 88 -16.10 -9.19 -22.14
C LYS A 88 -17.31 -8.70 -21.35
N PHE A 89 -17.13 -8.47 -20.06
CA PHE A 89 -18.15 -7.85 -19.22
C PHE A 89 -18.57 -6.49 -19.79
N LEU A 90 -17.62 -5.63 -20.17
CA LEU A 90 -17.94 -4.32 -20.73
C LEU A 90 -18.61 -4.41 -22.11
N TYR A 91 -18.22 -5.36 -22.97
CA TYR A 91 -18.95 -5.64 -24.21
C TYR A 91 -20.39 -6.08 -23.97
N SER A 92 -20.68 -6.80 -22.87
CA SER A 92 -22.06 -7.17 -22.51
C SER A 92 -22.90 -6.00 -22.02
N LYS A 93 -22.26 -4.92 -21.55
CA LYS A 93 -22.92 -3.74 -20.96
C LYS A 93 -23.08 -2.57 -21.91
N PHE A 94 -22.21 -2.47 -22.92
CA PHE A 94 -22.16 -1.33 -23.82
C PHE A 94 -22.09 -1.76 -25.27
N LYS A 95 -22.70 -0.97 -26.17
CA LYS A 95 -22.50 -1.11 -27.61
C LYS A 95 -21.18 -0.44 -28.00
N ILE A 96 -20.10 -1.22 -28.03
CA ILE A 96 -18.74 -0.72 -28.23
C ILE A 96 -18.37 -0.79 -29.71
N ASP A 97 -18.09 0.36 -30.33
CA ASP A 97 -17.56 0.44 -31.70
C ASP A 97 -16.03 0.47 -31.70
N LYS A 98 -15.44 1.00 -30.61
CA LYS A 98 -13.99 1.06 -30.41
C LYS A 98 -13.66 0.90 -28.93
N PHE A 99 -12.79 -0.06 -28.61
CA PHE A 99 -12.36 -0.32 -27.25
C PHE A 99 -10.86 -0.02 -27.10
N TYR A 100 -10.49 0.85 -26.17
CA TYR A 100 -9.13 1.06 -25.72
C TYR A 100 -8.86 0.36 -24.38
N LEU A 101 -7.72 -0.33 -24.26
CA LEU A 101 -7.22 -0.85 -22.99
C LEU A 101 -5.99 -0.07 -22.56
N ILE A 102 -6.12 0.74 -21.51
CA ILE A 102 -5.05 1.59 -20.99
C ILE A 102 -4.23 0.79 -19.99
N ILE A 103 -2.91 0.71 -20.22
CA ILE A 103 -1.94 0.02 -19.36
C ILE A 103 -0.71 0.91 -19.11
N GLY A 104 -0.02 0.69 -17.99
CA GLY A 104 1.30 1.27 -17.76
C GLY A 104 2.39 0.57 -18.59
N GLU A 105 3.49 1.27 -18.87
CA GLU A 105 4.65 0.70 -19.57
C GLU A 105 5.25 -0.53 -18.87
N ASP A 106 5.14 -0.60 -17.54
CA ASP A 106 5.59 -1.71 -16.70
C ASP A 106 4.92 -3.05 -17.06
N ASN A 107 3.71 -3.02 -17.63
CA ASN A 107 2.97 -4.21 -18.03
C ASN A 107 3.42 -4.76 -19.39
N LEU A 108 4.16 -3.99 -20.20
CA LEU A 108 4.51 -4.38 -21.57
C LEU A 108 5.37 -5.64 -21.64
N LYS A 109 6.31 -5.80 -20.71
CA LYS A 109 7.25 -6.93 -20.70
C LYS A 109 6.56 -8.29 -20.59
N ASP A 110 5.44 -8.33 -19.86
CA ASP A 110 4.71 -9.56 -19.56
C ASP A 110 3.33 -9.59 -20.26
N LEU A 111 3.03 -8.63 -21.14
CA LEU A 111 1.73 -8.48 -21.76
C LEU A 111 1.33 -9.73 -22.57
N ASN A 112 2.28 -10.34 -23.27
CA ASN A 112 2.08 -11.58 -24.03
C ASN A 112 1.74 -12.80 -23.16
N LYS A 113 1.97 -12.72 -21.84
CA LYS A 113 1.63 -13.79 -20.88
C LYS A 113 0.21 -13.64 -20.33
N TRP A 114 -0.52 -12.58 -20.70
CA TRP A 114 -1.88 -12.35 -20.21
C TRP A 114 -2.82 -13.45 -20.72
N HIS A 115 -3.76 -13.84 -19.86
CA HIS A 115 -4.69 -14.93 -20.18
C HIS A 115 -5.53 -14.59 -21.43
N LYS A 116 -5.47 -15.47 -22.44
CA LYS A 116 -6.09 -15.28 -23.77
C LYS A 116 -5.63 -13.99 -24.46
N PHE A 117 -4.32 -13.75 -24.47
CA PHE A 117 -3.71 -12.57 -25.08
C PHE A 117 -4.12 -12.34 -26.53
N ASP A 118 -4.13 -13.37 -27.39
CA ASP A 118 -4.51 -13.23 -28.80
C ASP A 118 -5.97 -12.78 -28.96
N GLU A 119 -6.87 -13.33 -28.14
CA GLU A 119 -8.28 -12.90 -28.10
C GLU A 119 -8.38 -11.44 -27.62
N LEU A 120 -7.62 -11.08 -26.59
CA LEU A 120 -7.58 -9.71 -26.07
C LEU A 120 -7.14 -8.72 -27.15
N CYS A 121 -6.08 -9.03 -27.91
CA CYS A 121 -5.59 -8.23 -29.03
C CYS A 121 -6.64 -8.02 -30.14
N SER A 122 -7.53 -8.99 -30.36
CA SER A 122 -8.62 -8.85 -31.34
C SER A 122 -9.75 -7.94 -30.86
N LEU A 123 -9.89 -7.76 -29.55
CA LEU A 123 -10.99 -7.02 -28.92
C LEU A 123 -10.62 -5.56 -28.59
N VAL A 124 -9.35 -5.26 -28.34
CA VAL A 124 -8.95 -3.93 -27.83
C VAL A 124 -7.79 -3.34 -28.62
N GLU A 125 -7.73 -2.01 -28.64
CA GLU A 125 -6.51 -1.28 -29.00
C GLU A 125 -5.78 -0.86 -27.72
N PHE A 126 -4.51 -1.23 -27.60
CA PHE A 126 -3.75 -0.92 -26.40
C PHE A 126 -3.36 0.56 -26.36
N VAL A 127 -3.45 1.17 -25.18
CA VAL A 127 -2.98 2.53 -24.92
C VAL A 127 -1.95 2.48 -23.81
N VAL A 128 -0.69 2.70 -24.13
CA VAL A 128 0.41 2.59 -23.18
C VAL A 128 0.73 3.94 -22.59
N ALA A 129 0.53 4.08 -21.28
CA ALA A 129 1.01 5.18 -20.48
C ALA A 129 2.51 5.01 -20.23
N SER A 130 3.33 5.81 -20.89
CA SER A 130 4.79 5.65 -20.86
C SER A 130 5.51 6.99 -20.77
N ARG A 131 6.73 6.91 -20.23
CA ARG A 131 7.70 7.99 -20.07
C ARG A 131 8.73 8.03 -21.21
N ASN A 132 8.94 6.92 -21.92
CA ASN A 132 10.00 6.76 -22.92
C ASN A 132 9.44 6.72 -24.34
N GLU A 133 10.01 7.50 -25.27
CA GLU A 133 9.60 7.48 -26.68
C GLU A 133 10.12 6.28 -27.46
N ASP A 134 11.26 5.70 -27.05
CA ASP A 134 11.97 4.73 -27.90
C ASP A 134 11.51 3.29 -27.70
N GLU A 135 11.09 2.88 -26.50
CA GLU A 135 10.53 1.53 -26.28
C GLU A 135 9.22 1.29 -27.04
N ILE A 136 8.43 2.36 -27.24
CA ILE A 136 7.12 2.25 -27.89
C ILE A 136 7.25 2.12 -29.41
N LYS A 137 8.30 2.69 -30.03
CA LYS A 137 8.54 2.58 -31.48
C LYS A 137 8.71 1.12 -31.91
N ASN A 138 9.40 0.32 -31.10
CA ASN A 138 9.64 -1.10 -31.40
C ASN A 138 8.35 -1.92 -31.30
N LEU A 139 7.47 -1.60 -30.34
CA LEU A 139 6.22 -2.35 -30.12
C LEU A 139 5.11 -2.02 -31.12
N LYS A 140 5.10 -0.81 -31.70
CA LYS A 140 4.13 -0.42 -32.74
C LYS A 140 4.18 -1.32 -33.98
N GLN A 141 5.29 -2.01 -34.19
CA GLN A 141 5.44 -2.95 -35.30
C GLN A 141 4.71 -4.28 -35.07
N ILE A 142 4.30 -4.57 -33.83
CA ILE A 142 3.78 -5.88 -33.41
C ILE A 142 2.31 -5.80 -32.96
N LEU A 143 1.87 -4.67 -32.40
CA LEU A 143 0.52 -4.50 -31.85
C LEU A 143 -0.11 -3.15 -32.24
N PRO A 144 -1.44 -3.09 -32.45
CA PRO A 144 -2.15 -1.83 -32.61
C PRO A 144 -2.14 -1.09 -31.27
N LEU A 145 -1.19 -0.16 -31.11
CA LEU A 145 -0.98 0.55 -29.86
C LEU A 145 -0.86 2.06 -30.04
N LYS A 146 -1.46 2.81 -29.11
CA LYS A 146 -1.29 4.26 -28.97
C LYS A 146 -0.42 4.57 -27.77
N LYS A 147 0.46 5.55 -27.92
CA LYS A 147 1.21 6.13 -26.79
C LYS A 147 0.33 7.15 -26.08
N LEU A 148 0.32 7.10 -24.75
CA LEU A 148 -0.12 8.18 -23.89
C LEU A 148 1.11 8.73 -23.15
N ASP A 149 1.52 9.94 -23.50
CA ASP A 149 2.73 10.54 -22.92
C ASP A 149 2.48 11.06 -21.50
N ILE A 150 3.12 10.41 -20.52
CA ILE A 150 2.95 10.65 -19.09
C ILE A 150 4.30 10.98 -18.46
N ASN A 151 4.66 12.26 -18.48
CA ASN A 151 5.88 12.77 -17.83
C ASN A 151 5.69 12.87 -16.30
N VAL A 152 5.50 11.75 -15.62
CA VAL A 152 5.42 11.65 -14.16
C VAL A 152 6.08 10.34 -13.74
N ASN A 153 7.14 10.43 -12.95
CA ASN A 153 7.80 9.27 -12.34
C ASN A 153 7.25 9.05 -10.93
N ILE A 154 6.08 8.41 -10.83
CA ILE A 154 5.42 8.12 -9.54
C ILE A 154 4.89 6.70 -9.59
N SER A 155 5.17 5.91 -8.55
CA SER A 155 4.58 4.58 -8.36
C SER A 155 3.96 4.43 -6.98
N SER A 156 2.94 3.59 -6.87
CA SER A 156 2.34 3.27 -5.56
C SER A 156 3.32 2.52 -4.66
N THR A 157 4.25 1.74 -5.23
CA THR A 157 5.26 1.02 -4.46
C THR A 157 6.23 1.96 -3.77
N GLU A 158 6.76 2.94 -4.49
CA GLU A 158 7.62 3.97 -3.93
C GLU A 158 6.90 4.77 -2.83
N PHE A 159 5.64 5.16 -3.08
CA PHE A 159 4.82 5.80 -2.06
C PHE A 159 4.72 4.97 -0.78
N ARG A 160 4.47 3.65 -0.89
CA ARG A 160 4.37 2.78 0.29
C ARG A 160 5.68 2.68 1.09
N GLN A 161 6.82 2.91 0.44
CA GLN A 161 8.13 2.87 1.09
C GLN A 161 8.46 4.18 1.82
N ASN A 162 8.24 5.32 1.17
CA ASN A 162 8.69 6.63 1.68
C ASN A 162 7.56 7.52 2.21
N LEU A 163 6.30 7.13 2.03
CA LEU A 163 5.10 7.90 2.37
C LEU A 163 5.12 9.33 1.82
N ASN A 164 5.72 9.54 0.65
CA ASN A 164 5.83 10.85 0.04
C ASN A 164 4.43 11.39 -0.32
N LYS A 165 3.93 12.31 0.51
CA LYS A 165 2.62 12.93 0.38
C LYS A 165 2.42 13.66 -0.95
N ASP A 166 3.50 14.07 -1.62
CA ASP A 166 3.42 14.77 -2.89
C ASP A 166 2.97 13.86 -4.03
N PHE A 167 2.99 12.53 -3.83
CA PHE A 167 2.50 11.57 -4.82
C PHE A 167 0.97 11.46 -4.82
N ILE A 168 0.31 11.88 -3.74
CA ILE A 168 -1.11 11.63 -3.51
C ILE A 168 -1.93 12.89 -3.82
N PRO A 169 -3.02 12.79 -4.61
CA PRO A 169 -3.92 13.90 -4.84
C PRO A 169 -4.51 14.45 -3.54
N ASN A 170 -4.66 15.77 -3.45
CA ASN A 170 -5.10 16.46 -2.23
C ASN A 170 -6.43 15.92 -1.66
N SER A 171 -7.38 15.52 -2.50
CA SER A 171 -8.72 15.08 -2.08
C SER A 171 -8.75 13.76 -1.29
N ILE A 172 -7.70 12.94 -1.38
CA ILE A 172 -7.58 11.68 -0.63
C ILE A 172 -6.33 11.62 0.25
N LYS A 173 -5.53 12.69 0.24
CA LYS A 173 -4.17 12.73 0.80
C LYS A 173 -4.13 12.30 2.26
N SER A 174 -4.96 12.89 3.10
CA SER A 174 -4.98 12.59 4.54
C SER A 174 -5.39 11.14 4.82
N GLU A 175 -6.44 10.65 4.16
CA GLU A 175 -6.92 9.27 4.36
C GLU A 175 -5.87 8.23 3.94
N VAL A 176 -5.26 8.42 2.77
CA VAL A 176 -4.22 7.52 2.28
C VAL A 176 -3.00 7.55 3.20
N ILE A 177 -2.50 8.73 3.56
CA ILE A 177 -1.33 8.88 4.42
C ILE A 177 -1.57 8.25 5.79
N ASN A 178 -2.72 8.51 6.41
CA ASN A 178 -3.04 7.95 7.73
C ASN A 178 -3.14 6.43 7.65
N PHE A 179 -3.88 5.89 6.68
CA PHE A 179 -4.01 4.44 6.51
C PHE A 179 -2.65 3.75 6.37
N TYR A 180 -1.75 4.29 5.55
CA TYR A 180 -0.44 3.68 5.33
C TYR A 180 0.55 3.89 6.49
N LYS A 181 0.43 5.00 7.22
CA LYS A 181 1.17 5.18 8.48
C LYS A 181 0.73 4.15 9.53
N ASP A 182 -0.58 3.96 9.68
CA ASP A 182 -1.14 2.99 10.61
C ASP A 182 -0.73 1.56 10.23
N LYS A 183 -0.78 1.21 8.93
CA LYS A 183 -0.28 -0.10 8.45
C LYS A 183 1.21 -0.30 8.70
N LYS A 184 2.04 0.73 8.55
CA LYS A 184 3.48 0.64 8.86
C LYS A 184 3.69 0.42 10.36
N MET A 185 2.94 1.14 11.20
CA MET A 185 2.96 0.98 12.66
C MET A 185 2.50 -0.42 13.10
N GLU A 186 1.38 -0.92 12.57
CA GLU A 186 0.89 -2.29 12.84
C GLU A 186 1.97 -3.32 12.51
N LYS A 187 2.60 -3.21 11.33
CA LYS A 187 3.68 -4.11 10.92
C LYS A 187 4.89 -4.02 11.86
N LYS A 188 5.27 -2.81 12.28
CA LYS A 188 6.36 -2.59 13.23
C LYS A 188 6.08 -3.31 14.56
N LEU A 189 4.90 -3.09 15.14
CA LEU A 189 4.48 -3.69 16.40
C LEU A 189 4.34 -5.22 16.31
N GLU A 190 3.80 -5.74 15.21
CA GLU A 190 3.71 -7.19 14.94
C GLU A 190 5.10 -7.83 14.86
N THR A 191 6.05 -7.18 14.18
CA THR A 191 7.44 -7.66 14.11
C THR A 191 8.11 -7.64 15.48
N ILE A 192 7.97 -6.56 16.25
CA ILE A 192 8.52 -6.47 17.62
C ILE A 192 7.96 -7.61 18.48
N LYS A 193 6.63 -7.75 18.54
CA LYS A 193 5.97 -8.78 19.34
C LYS A 193 6.43 -10.17 18.95
N LYS A 194 6.45 -10.46 17.64
CA LYS A 194 6.88 -11.75 17.12
C LYS A 194 8.31 -12.09 17.51
N VAL A 195 9.25 -11.14 17.37
CA VAL A 195 10.65 -11.37 17.76
C VAL A 195 10.73 -11.70 19.25
N LEU A 196 10.06 -10.93 20.09
CA LEU A 196 10.06 -11.14 21.54
C LEU A 196 9.48 -12.52 21.92
N GLU A 197 8.34 -12.89 21.35
CA GLU A 197 7.70 -14.19 21.61
C GLU A 197 8.52 -15.38 21.07
N ASP A 198 9.02 -15.30 19.83
CA ASP A 198 9.83 -16.35 19.20
C ASP A 198 11.13 -16.58 19.97
N LYS A 199 11.70 -15.51 20.53
CA LYS A 199 12.93 -15.54 21.34
C LYS A 199 12.69 -15.76 22.84
N LYS A 200 11.47 -16.13 23.25
CA LYS A 200 11.13 -16.53 24.63
C LYS A 200 11.16 -15.40 25.66
N ALA A 201 10.94 -14.15 25.25
CA ALA A 201 10.54 -13.12 26.21
C ALA A 201 9.14 -13.43 26.75
N GLU A 202 8.90 -13.11 28.00
CA GLU A 202 7.64 -13.40 28.69
C GLU A 202 6.80 -12.13 28.88
N ASN A 203 5.49 -12.30 29.06
CA ASN A 203 4.56 -11.20 29.37
C ASN A 203 4.71 -9.99 28.42
N VAL A 204 4.76 -10.23 27.11
CA VAL A 204 4.92 -9.17 26.10
C VAL A 204 3.62 -8.36 26.00
N GLU A 205 3.68 -7.11 26.46
CA GLU A 205 2.57 -6.16 26.44
C GLU A 205 2.85 -5.02 25.48
N ILE A 206 1.80 -4.56 24.77
CA ILE A 206 1.84 -3.38 23.91
C ILE A 206 0.79 -2.41 24.42
N ILE A 207 1.23 -1.25 24.86
CA ILE A 207 0.41 -0.21 25.46
C ILE A 207 0.30 0.95 24.47
N ASP A 208 -0.93 1.23 24.02
CA ASP A 208 -1.24 2.38 23.16
C ASP A 208 -1.29 3.67 23.98
N MET A 209 -0.46 4.65 23.61
CA MET A 209 -0.33 5.96 24.25
C MET A 209 -0.68 7.11 23.29
N ARG A 210 -1.26 6.83 22.11
CA ARG A 210 -1.50 7.85 21.05
C ARG A 210 -2.38 9.03 21.47
N ASN A 211 -3.22 8.85 22.48
CA ASN A 211 -4.16 9.86 22.96
C ASN A 211 -3.71 10.52 24.26
N GLU A 212 -2.53 10.17 24.77
CA GLU A 212 -2.02 10.66 26.05
C GLU A 212 -0.86 11.62 25.82
N ASP A 213 -0.62 12.55 26.75
CA ASP A 213 0.60 13.36 26.76
C ASP A 213 1.83 12.52 27.17
N TYR A 214 2.34 11.73 26.22
CA TYR A 214 3.49 10.86 26.39
C TYR A 214 4.45 10.95 25.20
N ILE A 215 5.74 10.68 25.46
CA ILE A 215 6.83 10.88 24.50
C ILE A 215 6.76 9.96 23.26
N ALA A 216 6.11 8.79 23.39
CA ALA A 216 5.97 7.80 22.32
C ALA A 216 4.50 7.41 22.12
N LYS A 217 4.17 6.91 20.93
CA LYS A 217 2.79 6.49 20.59
C LYS A 217 2.47 5.12 21.17
N TYR A 218 3.47 4.26 21.30
CA TYR A 218 3.32 2.94 21.90
C TYR A 218 4.49 2.66 22.83
N VAL A 219 4.19 1.91 23.88
CA VAL A 219 5.20 1.33 24.77
C VAL A 219 5.06 -0.18 24.71
N VAL A 220 6.16 -0.87 24.42
CA VAL A 220 6.23 -2.33 24.46
C VAL A 220 6.99 -2.73 25.71
N ILE A 221 6.46 -3.62 26.53
CA ILE A 221 7.11 -4.09 27.75
C ILE A 221 7.19 -5.61 27.68
N ALA A 222 8.38 -6.17 27.91
CA ALA A 222 8.59 -7.62 27.94
C ALA A 222 9.53 -8.03 29.05
N THR A 223 9.26 -9.18 29.65
CA THR A 223 10.09 -9.77 30.70
C THR A 223 11.21 -10.60 30.08
N THR A 224 12.44 -10.37 30.53
CA THR A 224 13.63 -11.11 30.11
C THR A 224 13.98 -12.19 31.14
N LEU A 225 14.40 -13.36 30.64
CA LEU A 225 14.85 -14.47 31.48
C LEU A 225 16.16 -14.18 32.24
N THR A 226 17.09 -13.46 31.61
CA THR A 226 18.39 -13.05 32.19
C THR A 226 18.88 -11.77 31.51
N GLY A 227 19.88 -11.08 32.06
CA GLY A 227 20.47 -9.91 31.41
C GLY A 227 21.08 -10.16 30.04
N LYS A 228 21.82 -11.27 29.90
CA LYS A 228 22.35 -11.69 28.59
C LYS A 228 21.24 -11.96 27.58
N HIS A 229 20.09 -12.46 28.04
CA HIS A 229 18.93 -12.64 27.18
C HIS A 229 18.34 -11.29 26.75
N GLY A 230 18.24 -10.31 27.65
CA GLY A 230 17.83 -8.94 27.30
C GLY A 230 18.72 -8.28 26.25
N LEU A 231 20.03 -8.42 26.37
CA LEU A 231 20.99 -7.91 25.36
C LEU A 231 20.83 -8.63 24.01
N SER A 232 20.68 -9.95 24.01
CA SER A 232 20.45 -10.71 22.78
C SER A 232 19.14 -10.32 22.08
N LEU A 233 18.08 -10.02 22.85
CA LEU A 233 16.79 -9.58 22.29
C LEU A 233 16.91 -8.23 21.59
N THR A 234 17.73 -7.32 22.11
CA THR A 234 18.04 -6.06 21.44
C THR A 234 18.63 -6.30 20.05
N ASP A 235 19.65 -7.17 19.94
CA ASP A 235 20.30 -7.47 18.66
C ASP A 235 19.32 -8.14 17.68
N ASP A 236 18.48 -9.06 18.18
CA ASP A 236 17.43 -9.71 17.39
C ASP A 236 16.38 -8.71 16.89
N LEU A 237 16.00 -7.72 17.71
CA LEU A 237 15.08 -6.65 17.34
C LEU A 237 15.69 -5.74 16.28
N ASP A 238 16.94 -5.30 16.42
CA ASP A 238 17.63 -4.47 15.42
C ASP A 238 17.67 -5.19 14.06
N ALA A 239 18.11 -6.45 14.06
CA ALA A 239 18.18 -7.26 12.86
C ALA A 239 16.82 -7.45 12.16
N ALA A 240 15.74 -7.57 12.93
CA ALA A 240 14.39 -7.74 12.39
C ALA A 240 13.72 -6.43 11.93
N LEU A 241 14.07 -5.30 12.56
CA LEU A 241 13.46 -4.00 12.29
C LEU A 241 14.16 -3.23 11.17
N LYS A 242 15.47 -3.42 11.00
CA LYS A 242 16.25 -2.77 9.94
C LYS A 242 15.70 -2.99 8.52
N PRO A 243 15.23 -4.19 8.11
CA PRO A 243 14.58 -4.39 6.82
C PRO A 243 13.26 -3.61 6.64
N LEU A 244 12.62 -3.15 7.72
CA LEU A 244 11.44 -2.27 7.69
C LEU A 244 11.80 -0.78 7.57
N GLY A 245 13.10 -0.46 7.54
CA GLY A 245 13.62 0.91 7.55
C GLY A 245 13.43 1.58 8.92
N GLU A 246 13.45 0.80 9.99
CA GLU A 246 13.40 1.27 11.37
C GLU A 246 14.79 1.14 11.99
N GLU A 247 15.21 2.17 12.72
CA GLU A 247 16.53 2.25 13.36
C GLU A 247 16.35 2.70 14.81
N PHE A 248 17.21 2.21 15.71
CA PHE A 248 17.20 2.65 17.11
C PHE A 248 17.74 4.08 17.18
N LEU A 249 16.91 5.01 17.64
CA LEU A 249 17.30 6.39 17.91
C LEU A 249 18.14 6.50 19.18
N GLY A 250 17.91 5.58 20.12
CA GLY A 250 18.64 5.48 21.37
C GLY A 250 18.51 4.10 21.99
N ILE A 251 19.54 3.71 22.73
CA ILE A 251 19.51 2.49 23.53
C ILE A 251 20.25 2.70 24.84
N GLU A 252 19.61 2.32 25.94
CA GLU A 252 20.22 2.18 27.25
C GLU A 252 20.05 0.74 27.69
N ALA A 253 21.14 0.00 27.85
CA ALA A 253 21.10 -1.43 28.15
C ALA A 253 21.91 -1.77 29.39
N SER A 254 21.32 -2.63 30.24
CA SER A 254 21.95 -3.20 31.43
C SER A 254 21.53 -4.66 31.59
N ASP A 255 22.12 -5.36 32.56
CA ASP A 255 21.77 -6.76 32.85
C ASP A 255 20.32 -6.93 33.35
N GLU A 256 19.65 -5.87 33.80
CA GLU A 256 18.33 -5.98 34.41
C GLU A 256 17.26 -5.23 33.64
N TRP A 257 17.66 -4.23 32.86
CA TRP A 257 16.74 -3.38 32.12
C TRP A 257 17.43 -2.79 30.89
N SER A 258 16.83 -3.03 29.73
CA SER A 258 17.15 -2.33 28.48
C SER A 258 15.96 -1.50 28.02
N VAL A 259 16.23 -0.29 27.56
CA VAL A 259 15.27 0.63 26.96
C VAL A 259 15.74 0.95 25.55
N ILE A 260 14.87 0.71 24.57
CA ILE A 260 15.13 0.96 23.16
C ILE A 260 14.15 2.01 22.66
N ASP A 261 14.67 3.07 22.05
CA ASP A 261 13.89 4.18 21.49
C ASP A 261 13.83 4.08 19.96
N LEU A 262 12.62 3.98 19.40
CA LEU A 262 12.32 4.04 17.97
C LEU A 262 11.62 5.35 17.57
N GLY A 263 11.52 6.31 18.49
CA GLY A 263 10.85 7.61 18.35
C GLY A 263 9.33 7.54 18.52
N ASP A 264 8.65 6.69 17.75
CA ASP A 264 7.20 6.47 17.88
C ASP A 264 6.83 5.25 18.76
N VAL A 265 7.81 4.40 19.07
CA VAL A 265 7.68 3.24 19.96
C VAL A 265 8.86 3.22 20.93
N ILE A 266 8.59 2.97 22.21
CA ILE A 266 9.61 2.66 23.22
C ILE A 266 9.47 1.21 23.64
N ILE A 267 10.58 0.47 23.71
CA ILE A 267 10.59 -0.93 24.15
C ILE A 267 11.36 -1.04 25.47
N HIS A 268 10.71 -1.57 26.50
CA HIS A 268 11.33 -1.94 27.77
C HIS A 268 11.50 -3.46 27.86
N LEU A 269 12.74 -3.91 27.96
CA LEU A 269 13.10 -5.29 28.23
C LEU A 269 13.60 -5.39 29.66
N MET A 270 12.84 -6.01 30.56
CA MET A 270 13.08 -5.94 32.01
C MET A 270 13.19 -7.33 32.61
N SER A 271 14.08 -7.52 33.58
CA SER A 271 13.99 -8.70 34.43
C SER A 271 12.69 -8.67 35.25
N GLU A 272 12.22 -9.85 35.66
CA GLU A 272 10.99 -9.97 36.45
C GLU A 272 11.03 -9.09 37.71
N SER A 273 12.18 -9.08 38.40
CA SER A 273 12.38 -8.29 39.62
C SER A 273 12.28 -6.77 39.37
N HIS A 274 12.81 -6.29 38.25
CA HIS A 274 12.78 -4.87 37.92
C HIS A 274 11.42 -4.44 37.39
N ARG A 275 10.75 -5.28 36.60
CA ARG A 275 9.39 -5.03 36.14
C ARG A 275 8.44 -4.87 37.34
N ALA A 276 8.52 -5.78 38.32
CA ALA A 276 7.73 -5.70 39.54
C ALA A 276 8.06 -4.47 40.42
N LYS A 277 9.33 -4.04 40.45
CA LYS A 277 9.77 -2.89 41.25
C LYS A 277 9.31 -1.54 40.68
N TYR A 278 9.42 -1.37 39.36
CA TYR A 278 9.17 -0.08 38.70
C TYR A 278 7.73 0.06 38.19
N ASP A 279 7.05 -1.06 37.89
CA ASP A 279 5.64 -1.12 37.47
C ASP A 279 5.27 -0.03 36.47
N ILE A 280 5.93 -0.07 35.31
CA ILE A 280 5.75 0.91 34.24
C ILE A 280 4.31 0.85 33.72
N GLU A 281 3.71 -0.33 33.73
CA GLU A 281 2.32 -0.56 33.40
C GLU A 281 1.38 0.27 34.27
N GLU A 282 1.55 0.27 35.60
CA GLU A 282 0.73 1.09 36.49
C GLU A 282 0.98 2.60 36.28
N LEU A 283 2.23 2.99 36.03
CA LEU A 283 2.56 4.38 35.69
C LEU A 283 1.83 4.85 34.43
N LEU A 284 1.91 4.07 33.34
CA LEU A 284 1.25 4.38 32.07
C LEU A 284 -0.28 4.34 32.22
N ALA A 285 -0.82 3.41 33.01
CA ALA A 285 -2.24 3.35 33.31
C ALA A 285 -2.74 4.56 34.13
N LYS A 286 -1.91 5.12 35.01
CA LYS A 286 -2.23 6.36 35.76
C LYS A 286 -2.27 7.58 34.85
N LEU A 287 -1.41 7.65 33.83
CA LEU A 287 -1.45 8.73 32.82
C LEU A 287 -2.79 8.71 32.07
N LYS A 288 -3.21 7.53 31.60
CA LYS A 288 -4.51 7.30 30.94
C LYS A 288 -5.74 7.72 31.75
N LYS A 289 -5.63 7.73 33.09
CA LYS A 289 -6.73 8.09 34.00
C LYS A 289 -6.77 9.57 34.35
N LYS A 290 -5.70 10.34 34.12
CA LYS A 290 -5.63 11.75 34.49
C LYS A 290 -6.34 12.68 33.50
N GLU A 291 -6.70 12.20 32.32
CA GLU A 291 -7.41 12.97 31.28
C GLU A 291 -8.94 12.70 31.24
N GLY A 292 -9.48 12.01 32.25
CA GLY A 292 -10.92 11.75 32.42
C GLY A 292 -11.63 12.74 33.33
#